data_AF-A0AAU4KUH0-F1
#
_entry.id   AF-A0AAU4KUH0-F1
#
_cell.length_a   1.000
_cell.length_b   1.000
_cell.length_c   1.000
_cell.angle_alpha   90.00
_cell.angle_beta   90.00
_cell.angle_gamma   90.00
#
_symmetry.space_group_name_H-M   'P 1'
#
loop_
_entity.id
_entity.type
_entity.pdbx_description
1 polymer ?
#
loop_
_entity_poly.entity_id
_entity_poly.type
_entity_poly.pdbx_seq_one_letter_code
_entity_poly.pdbx_strand_id
1 'polypeptide(L)' 'MHDDAEPLITGTVDIPPLDREALVEALRADQAGRTAFPEFVQGCWKAGVVRYDVDLAARTCTYYGADGDSYVESYAAVEI' A
#
# COMPACT_ATOMS: atom_id res chain seq x y z
N MET A 1 -10.14 23.24 7.06
CA MET A 1 -8.79 22.72 6.76
C MET A 1 -8.93 22.00 5.44
N HIS A 2 -8.51 22.63 4.34
CA HIS A 2 -8.50 22.01 3.02
C HIS A 2 -7.17 21.24 3.00
N ASP A 3 -7.23 19.94 3.21
CA ASP A 3 -6.09 19.05 3.04
C ASP A 3 -6.07 18.71 1.55
N ASP A 4 -5.50 19.60 0.76
CA ASP A 4 -5.35 19.40 -0.68
C ASP A 4 -4.40 18.21 -0.86
N ALA A 5 -4.97 17.05 -1.20
CA ALA A 5 -4.21 15.83 -1.42
C ALA A 5 -3.13 16.08 -2.48
N GLU A 6 -1.88 16.20 -2.05
CA GLU A 6 -0.75 16.36 -2.96
C GLU A 6 -0.67 15.12 -3.87
N PRO A 7 -0.53 15.31 -5.20
CA PRO A 7 -0.34 14.20 -6.10
C PRO A 7 0.87 13.37 -5.70
N LEU A 8 0.69 12.05 -5.58
CA LEU A 8 1.77 11.13 -5.21
C LEU A 8 2.97 11.22 -6.17
N ILE A 9 2.68 11.40 -7.46
CA ILE A 9 3.65 11.61 -8.53
C ILE A 9 3.11 12.71 -9.45
N THR A 10 4.02 13.53 -9.98
CA THR A 10 3.71 14.51 -11.03
C THR A 10 4.36 14.10 -12.35
N GLY A 11 3.64 14.32 -13.46
CA GLY A 11 4.09 13.96 -14.80
C GLY A 11 3.77 12.52 -15.21
N THR A 12 4.42 12.04 -16.27
CA THR A 12 4.28 10.68 -16.78
C THR A 12 5.47 9.86 -16.29
N VAL A 13 5.19 8.79 -15.56
CA VAL A 13 6.19 7.85 -15.05
C VAL A 13 5.78 6.42 -15.37
N ASP A 14 6.76 5.54 -15.50
CA ASP A 14 6.52 4.11 -15.58
C ASP A 14 6.05 3.56 -14.23
N ILE A 15 5.19 2.55 -14.27
CA ILE A 15 4.72 1.85 -13.08
C ILE A 15 5.76 0.77 -12.74
N PRO A 16 6.35 0.77 -11.52
CA PRO A 16 7.24 -0.31 -11.12
C PRO A 16 6.49 -1.66 -11.10
N PRO A 17 7.16 -2.78 -11.43
CA PRO A 17 6.58 -4.10 -11.23
C PRO A 17 6.32 -4.33 -9.74
N LEU A 18 5.34 -5.19 -9.42
CA LEU A 18 5.01 -5.50 -8.03
C LEU A 18 6.18 -6.23 -7.35
N ASP A 19 6.80 -5.56 -6.37
CA ASP A 19 7.84 -6.13 -5.52
C ASP A 19 7.25 -6.48 -4.16
N ARG A 20 7.08 -7.79 -3.92
CA ARG A 20 6.50 -8.31 -2.69
C ARG A 20 7.37 -8.01 -1.46
N GLU A 21 8.69 -8.04 -1.59
CA GLU A 21 9.58 -7.81 -0.45
C GLU A 21 9.55 -6.34 -0.03
N ALA A 22 9.65 -5.43 -1.00
CA ALA A 22 9.52 -3.99 -0.76
C ALA A 22 8.15 -3.63 -0.18
N LEU A 23 7.07 -4.24 -0.68
CA LEU A 23 5.73 -4.04 -0.15
C LEU A 23 5.62 -4.49 1.31
N VAL A 24 6.12 -5.69 1.65
CA VAL A 24 6.10 -6.19 3.02
C VAL A 24 6.92 -5.29 3.95
N GLU A 25 8.07 -4.77 3.50
CA GLU A 25 8.85 -3.82 4.29
C GLU A 25 8.06 -2.54 4.58
N ALA A 26 7.41 -1.95 3.57
CA ALA A 26 6.57 -0.77 3.74
C ALA A 26 5.41 -1.02 4.72
N LEU A 27 4.74 -2.18 4.61
CA LEU A 27 3.65 -2.58 5.51
C LEU A 27 4.12 -2.71 6.96
N ARG A 28 5.28 -3.33 7.18
CA ARG A 28 5.84 -3.51 8.53
C ARG A 28 6.33 -2.20 9.14
N ALA A 29 6.76 -1.23 8.33
CA ALA A 29 7.08 0.11 8.80
C ALA A 29 5.83 0.88 9.24
N ASP A 30 4.77 0.82 8.43
CA ASP A 30 3.48 1.45 8.72
C ASP A 30 2.81 0.86 9.97
N GLN A 31 2.69 -0.46 10.05
CA GLN A 31 2.11 -1.17 11.20
C GLN A 31 2.87 -0.92 12.51
N ALA A 32 4.16 -0.58 12.43
CA ALA A 32 4.98 -0.23 13.59
C ALA A 32 4.92 1.27 13.95
N GLY A 33 4.10 2.06 13.25
CA GLY A 33 3.98 3.50 13.44
C GLY A 33 5.24 4.28 13.05
N ARG A 34 6.08 3.73 12.16
CA ARG A 34 7.32 4.37 11.72
C ARG A 34 7.16 5.26 10.48
N THR A 35 6.00 5.22 9.83
CA THR A 35 5.70 6.04 8.65
C THR A 35 4.41 6.83 8.85
N ALA A 36 4.35 8.03 8.31
CA ALA A 36 3.13 8.76 8.09
C ALA A 36 2.41 8.25 6.82
N PHE A 37 1.13 8.59 6.67
CA PHE A 37 0.33 8.15 5.53
C PHE A 37 0.94 8.46 4.15
N PRO A 38 1.49 9.67 3.87
CA PRO A 38 2.13 9.94 2.57
C PRO A 38 3.35 9.06 2.30
N GLU A 39 4.13 8.75 3.34
CA GLU A 39 5.32 7.89 3.24
C GLU A 39 4.91 6.44 2.96
N PHE A 40 3.84 5.96 3.60
CA PHE A 40 3.27 4.64 3.34
C PHE A 40 2.78 4.51 1.90
N VAL A 41 1.99 5.47 1.40
CA VAL A 41 1.47 5.45 0.03
C VAL A 41 2.63 5.52 -0.97
N GLN A 42 3.67 6.31 -0.69
CA GLN A 42 4.89 6.34 -1.52
C GLN A 42 5.65 5.02 -1.49
N GLY A 43 5.73 4.35 -0.34
CA GLY A 43 6.31 3.01 -0.22
C GLY A 43 5.56 1.98 -1.06
N CYS A 44 4.23 1.98 -0.99
CA CYS A 44 3.38 1.12 -1.83
C CYS A 44 3.61 1.35 -3.32
N TRP A 45 3.64 2.61 -3.76
CA TRP A 45 3.91 2.94 -5.16
C TRP A 45 5.29 2.48 -5.64
N LYS A 46 6.34 2.71 -4.82
CA LYS A 46 7.70 2.24 -5.13
C LYS A 46 7.78 0.71 -5.23
N ALA A 47 6.93 0.00 -4.47
CA ALA A 47 6.78 -1.44 -4.55
C ALA A 47 5.85 -1.91 -5.69
N GLY A 48 5.41 -1.01 -6.58
CA GLY A 48 4.60 -1.35 -7.75
C GLY A 48 3.10 -1.51 -7.49
N VAL A 49 2.60 -1.09 -6.32
CA VAL A 49 1.16 -1.11 -6.02
C VAL A 49 0.46 0.07 -6.69
N VAL A 50 -0.57 -0.21 -7.48
CA VAL A 50 -1.41 0.79 -8.13
C VAL A 50 -2.80 0.92 -7.50
N ARG A 51 -3.23 -0.09 -6.75
CA ARG A 51 -4.52 -0.15 -6.06
C ARG A 51 -4.46 -1.15 -4.91
N TYR A 52 -5.27 -0.94 -3.88
CA TYR A 52 -5.54 -1.98 -2.90
C TYR A 52 -7.03 -2.02 -2.52
N ASP A 53 -7.52 -3.19 -2.14
CA ASP A 53 -8.86 -3.41 -1.59
C ASP A 53 -8.74 -3.92 -0.16
N VAL A 54 -9.63 -3.45 0.72
CA VAL A 54 -9.74 -3.94 2.10
C VAL A 54 -11.08 -4.64 2.26
N ASP A 55 -11.04 -5.94 2.51
CA ASP A 55 -12.21 -6.73 2.88
C ASP A 55 -12.24 -6.90 4.40
N LEU A 56 -13.16 -6.19 5.05
CA LEU A 56 -13.32 -6.23 6.50
C LEU A 56 -13.97 -7.52 7.01
N ALA A 57 -14.72 -8.23 6.16
CA ALA A 57 -15.37 -9.49 6.50
C ALA A 57 -14.39 -10.67 6.39
N ALA A 58 -13.63 -10.73 5.29
CA ALA A 58 -12.55 -11.71 5.09
C ALA A 58 -11.29 -11.37 5.88
N ARG A 59 -11.16 -10.11 6.32
CA ARG A 59 -10.04 -9.59 7.12
C ARG A 59 -8.73 -9.62 6.35
N THR A 60 -8.82 -9.14 5.12
CA THR A 60 -7.72 -9.14 4.15
C THR A 60 -7.56 -7.79 3.48
N CYS A 61 -6.32 -7.40 3.25
CA CYS A 61 -5.94 -6.32 2.33
C CYS A 61 -5.30 -6.95 1.09
N THR A 62 -5.83 -6.66 -0.09
CA THR A 62 -5.27 -7.11 -1.37
C THR A 62 -4.64 -5.94 -2.09
N TYR A 63 -3.36 -6.02 -2.40
CA TYR A 63 -2.58 -5.03 -3.13
C TYR A 63 -2.37 -5.50 -4.56
N TYR A 64 -2.64 -4.66 -5.54
CA TYR A 64 -2.62 -5.00 -6.97
C TYR A 64 -1.49 -4.23 -7.67
N GLY A 65 -0.74 -4.94 -8.52
CA GLY A 65 0.19 -4.37 -9.49
C GLY A 65 -0.51 -4.03 -10.82
N ALA A 66 0.22 -3.37 -11.72
CA ALA A 66 -0.31 -3.01 -13.04
C ALA A 66 -0.46 -4.19 -13.99
N ASP A 67 0.35 -5.25 -13.84
CA ASP A 67 0.39 -6.40 -14.74
C ASP A 67 -0.59 -7.52 -14.36
N GLY A 68 -1.52 -7.24 -13.44
CA GLY A 68 -2.50 -8.22 -12.94
C GLY A 68 -2.02 -9.04 -11.73
N ASP A 69 -0.76 -8.86 -11.32
CA ASP A 69 -0.22 -9.46 -10.09
C ASP A 69 -0.87 -8.87 -8.84
N SER A 70 -0.91 -9.65 -7.76
CA SER A 70 -1.42 -9.18 -6.48
C SER A 70 -0.73 -9.83 -5.28
N TYR A 71 -0.78 -9.13 -4.15
CA TYR A 71 -0.36 -9.60 -2.84
C TYR A 71 -1.50 -9.46 -1.84
N VAL A 72 -1.81 -10.53 -1.10
CA VAL A 72 -2.85 -10.52 -0.07
C VAL A 72 -2.22 -10.61 1.30
N GLU A 73 -2.59 -9.72 2.21
CA GLU A 73 -2.25 -9.75 3.62
C GLU A 73 -3.50 -9.95 4.47
N SER A 74 -3.47 -10.95 5.36
CA SER A 74 -4.51 -11.15 6.38
C SER A 74 -4.12 -10.44 7.67
N TYR A 75 -5.08 -9.82 8.35
CA TYR A 75 -4.85 -9.18 9.66
C TYR A 75 -5.64 -9.86 10.79
N ALA A 76 -5.02 -9.98 11.96
CA ALA A 76 -5.55 -10.71 13.12
C ALA A 76 -6.66 -9.94 13.84
N ALA A 77 -7.58 -10.66 14.50
CA ALA A 77 -8.73 -10.04 15.17
C ALA A 77 -8.19 -9.24 16.34
N VAL A 78 -8.65 -8.01 16.48
CA VAL A 78 -8.35 -7.28 17.72
C VAL A 78 -9.26 -7.87 18.78
N GLU A 79 -8.67 -8.65 19.68
CA GLU A 79 -9.33 -8.98 20.95
C GLU A 79 -9.27 -7.71 21.82
N ILE A 80 -10.45 -7.18 22.17
CA ILE A 80 -10.62 -6.00 23.04
C ILE A 80 -10.83 -6.48 24.48
#